data_AF-A0A2S9GEN6-F1
#
_entry.id   AF-A0A2S9GEN6-F1
#
_cell.length_a   1.000
_cell.length_b   1.000
_cell.length_c   1.000
_cell.angle_alpha   90.00
_cell.angle_beta   90.00
_cell.angle_gamma   90.00
#
_symmetry.space_group_name_H-M   'P 1'
#
loop_
_entity.id
_entity.type
_entity.pdbx_description
1 polymer ?
#
loop_
_entity_poly.entity_id
_entity_poly.type
_entity_poly.pdbx_seq_one_letter_code
_entity_poly.pdbx_strand_id
1 'polypeptide(L)' 'IATARLSLGGVAHTPWRARRAEQILIGAPATDDTFAAAADAEPADAEPLPGNEFKVELTRRTLIAQLRMLTERGIR' A
#
# COMPACT_ATOMS: atom_id res chain seq x y z
N ILE A 1 11.54 -9.23 -1.30
CA ILE A 1 10.66 -9.28 -0.10
C ILE A 1 10.12 -10.70 0.02
N ALA A 2 10.41 -11.42 1.11
CA ALA A 2 10.05 -12.84 1.22
C ALA A 2 8.55 -13.06 1.47
N THR A 3 7.95 -12.25 2.36
CA THR A 3 6.52 -12.27 2.63
C THR A 3 6.02 -10.84 2.87
N ALA A 4 4.75 -10.58 2.55
CA ALA A 4 4.09 -9.31 2.82
C ALA A 4 2.65 -9.57 3.28
N ARG A 5 2.20 -8.83 4.31
CA ARG A 5 0.80 -8.80 4.76
C ARG A 5 0.45 -7.36 5.09
N LEU A 6 -0.54 -6.80 4.41
CA LEU A 6 -0.89 -5.39 4.46
C LEU A 6 -2.37 -5.22 4.80
N SER A 7 -2.66 -4.41 5.81
CA SER A 7 -4.01 -4.01 6.18
C SER A 7 -4.07 -2.50 6.35
N LEU A 8 -5.12 -1.89 5.82
CA LEU A 8 -5.37 -0.47 5.85
C LEU A 8 -6.58 -0.18 6.75
N GLY A 9 -6.42 0.76 7.68
CA GLY A 9 -7.48 1.25 8.56
C GLY A 9 -7.92 2.67 8.19
N GLY A 10 -9.19 3.02 8.39
CA GLY A 10 -9.72 4.37 8.17
C GLY A 10 -10.01 4.75 6.71
N VAL A 11 -9.66 3.87 5.76
CA VAL A 11 -9.84 4.09 4.31
C VAL A 11 -11.09 3.42 3.73
N ALA A 12 -11.70 2.50 4.49
CA ALA A 12 -12.93 1.78 4.15
C ALA A 12 -13.80 1.53 5.40
N HIS A 13 -15.01 1.02 5.20
CA HIS A 13 -15.97 0.73 6.28
C HIS A 13 -15.51 -0.42 7.19
N THR A 14 -14.66 -1.32 6.69
CA THR A 14 -13.99 -2.41 7.43
C THR A 14 -12.49 -2.35 7.19
N PRO A 15 -11.66 -3.03 8.02
CA PRO A 15 -10.24 -3.21 7.70
C PRO A 15 -10.07 -3.73 6.27
N TRP A 16 -9.33 -2.98 5.44
CA TRP A 16 -9.09 -3.34 4.06
C TRP A 16 -7.76 -4.07 3.97
N ARG A 17 -7.81 -5.35 3.60
CA ARG A 17 -6.60 -6.13 3.30
C ARG A 17 -6.10 -5.88 1.87
N ALA A 18 -4.88 -5.37 1.74
CA ALA A 18 -4.31 -4.92 0.46
C ALA A 18 -3.67 -6.07 -0.35
N ARG A 19 -4.50 -6.98 -0.88
CA ARG A 19 -4.03 -8.23 -1.50
C ARG A 19 -3.27 -8.02 -2.81
N ARG A 20 -3.63 -7.03 -3.63
CA ARG A 20 -2.93 -6.74 -4.89
C ARG A 20 -1.55 -6.17 -4.60
N ALA A 21 -1.46 -5.27 -3.62
CA ALA A 21 -0.18 -4.79 -3.12
C ALA A 21 0.69 -5.93 -2.57
N GLU A 22 0.11 -6.83 -1.75
CA GLU A 22 0.81 -8.02 -1.22
C GLU A 22 1.42 -8.86 -2.37
N GLN A 23 0.65 -9.12 -3.43
CA GLN A 23 1.10 -9.91 -4.59
C GLN A 23 2.27 -9.28 -5.34
N ILE A 24 2.27 -7.96 -5.52
CA ILE A 24 3.37 -7.25 -6.19
C ILE A 24 4.64 -7.27 -5.35
N LEU A 25 4.51 -7.15 -4.02
CA LEU A 25 5.65 -7.08 -3.13
C LEU A 25 6.37 -8.43 -3.00
N ILE A 26 5.62 -9.53 -2.88
CA ILE A 26 6.20 -10.86 -2.66
C ILE A 26 7.11 -11.25 -3.83
N GLY A 27 8.38 -11.56 -3.54
CA GLY A 27 9.40 -11.89 -4.54
C GLY A 27 10.09 -10.69 -5.19
N ALA A 28 9.52 -9.48 -5.10
CA ALA A 28 10.09 -8.27 -5.70
C ALA A 28 11.19 -7.63 -4.82
N PRO A 29 12.12 -6.85 -5.41
CA PRO A 29 13.08 -6.05 -4.65
C PRO A 29 12.39 -4.92 -3.89
N ALA A 30 12.91 -4.57 -2.70
CA ALA A 30 12.35 -3.49 -1.87
C ALA A 30 12.83 -2.11 -2.37
N THR A 31 12.26 -1.65 -3.49
CA THR A 31 12.59 -0.38 -4.13
C THR A 31 11.39 0.56 -4.21
N ASP A 32 11.66 1.85 -4.40
CA ASP A 32 10.63 2.88 -4.59
C ASP A 32 9.67 2.57 -5.74
N ASP A 33 10.19 2.07 -6.87
CA ASP A 33 9.36 1.67 -8.01
C ASP A 33 8.43 0.51 -7.66
N THR A 34 8.93 -0.47 -6.91
CA THR A 34 8.12 -1.62 -6.46
C THR A 34 7.02 -1.15 -5.49
N PHE A 35 7.35 -0.23 -4.59
CA PHE A 35 6.38 0.33 -3.64
C PHE A 35 5.32 1.18 -4.34
N ALA A 36 5.71 1.97 -5.34
CA ALA A 36 4.79 2.74 -6.16
C ALA A 36 3.82 1.81 -6.91
N ALA A 37 4.34 0.78 -7.59
CA ALA A 37 3.50 -0.20 -8.29
C ALA A 37 2.50 -0.91 -7.34
N ALA A 38 2.94 -1.30 -6.15
CA ALA A 38 2.05 -1.89 -5.14
C ALA A 38 0.98 -0.90 -4.65
N ALA A 39 1.35 0.37 -4.46
CA ALA A 39 0.47 1.43 -4.00
C ALA A 39 -0.55 1.90 -5.05
N ASP A 40 -0.21 1.76 -6.33
CA ASP A 40 -1.09 2.06 -7.47
C ASP A 40 -2.10 0.92 -7.71
N ALA A 41 -1.67 -0.34 -7.54
CA ALA A 41 -2.50 -1.49 -7.86
C ALA A 41 -3.66 -1.73 -6.89
N GLU A 42 -3.52 -1.38 -5.61
CA GLU A 42 -4.58 -1.66 -4.63
C GLU A 42 -5.81 -0.75 -4.79
N PRO A 43 -5.67 0.59 -4.84
CA PRO A 43 -6.81 1.49 -4.98
C PRO A 43 -7.23 1.73 -6.45
N ALA A 44 -6.70 0.97 -7.42
CA ALA A 44 -6.99 1.16 -8.84
C ALA A 44 -8.49 1.11 -9.19
N ASP A 45 -9.23 0.24 -8.49
CA ASP A 45 -10.69 0.09 -8.64
C ASP A 45 -11.47 0.80 -7.52
N ALA A 46 -10.84 1.72 -6.79
CA ALA A 46 -11.52 2.41 -5.69
C ALA A 46 -12.59 3.36 -6.24
N GLU A 47 -13.82 3.20 -5.74
CA GLU A 47 -14.93 4.11 -6.00
C GLU A 47 -15.16 4.98 -4.75
N PRO A 48 -14.48 6.15 -4.64
CA PRO A 48 -14.68 7.02 -3.50
C PRO A 48 -16.07 7.68 -3.54
N LEU A 49 -16.66 7.83 -2.36
CA LEU A 49 -17.87 8.63 -2.17
C LEU A 49 -17.51 10.13 -2.09
N PRO A 50 -18.48 11.02 -2.33
CA PRO A 50 -18.31 12.46 -2.13
C PRO A 50 -17.74 12.79 -0.75
N GLY A 51 -16.65 13.57 -0.73
CA GLY A 51 -15.95 13.96 0.49
C GLY A 51 -14.90 12.95 1.00
N ASN A 52 -14.69 11.82 0.32
CA ASN A 52 -13.70 10.81 0.66
C ASN A 52 -12.71 10.50 -0.49
N GLU A 53 -12.73 11.28 -1.57
CA GLU A 53 -11.87 11.13 -2.76
C GLU A 53 -10.38 11.22 -2.39
N PHE A 54 -10.07 12.08 -1.42
CA PHE A 54 -8.71 12.24 -0.91
C PHE A 54 -8.12 10.94 -0.33
N LYS A 55 -8.96 9.99 0.09
CA LYS A 55 -8.51 8.73 0.69
C LYS A 55 -7.77 7.84 -0.30
N VAL A 56 -8.05 7.96 -1.59
CA VAL A 56 -7.35 7.22 -2.65
C VAL A 56 -5.87 7.61 -2.65
N GLU A 57 -5.58 8.91 -2.78
CA GLU A 57 -4.21 9.42 -2.80
C GLU A 57 -3.53 9.30 -1.42
N LEU A 58 -4.28 9.49 -0.32
CA LEU A 58 -3.76 9.25 1.03
C LEU A 58 -3.27 7.81 1.17
N THR A 59 -4.07 6.83 0.75
CA THR A 59 -3.72 5.41 0.82
C THR A 59 -2.43 5.14 0.07
N ARG A 60 -2.33 5.65 -1.17
CA ARG A 60 -1.14 5.51 -2.01
C ARG A 60 0.12 6.04 -1.32
N ARG A 61 0.08 7.30 -0.85
CA ARG A 61 1.20 7.95 -0.17
C ARG A 61 1.60 7.25 1.12
N THR A 62 0.61 6.86 1.92
CA THR A 62 0.86 6.15 3.18
C THR A 62 1.53 4.81 2.92
N LEU A 63 1.08 4.04 1.92
CA LEU A 63 1.68 2.75 1.60
C LEU A 63 3.17 2.89 1.26
N ILE A 64 3.51 3.82 0.35
CA ILE A 64 4.90 4.08 -0.05
C ILE A 64 5.75 4.51 1.16
N ALA A 65 5.26 5.47 1.96
CA ALA A 65 5.99 5.98 3.11
C ALA A 65 6.27 4.89 4.16
N GLN A 66 5.29 4.03 4.45
CA GLN A 66 5.44 2.96 5.43
C GLN A 66 6.38 1.85 4.94
N LEU A 67 6.31 1.47 3.66
CA LEU A 67 7.21 0.46 3.09
C LEU A 67 8.67 0.93 3.08
N ARG A 68 8.93 2.20 2.76
CA ARG A 68 10.26 2.82 2.90
C ARG A 68 10.77 2.75 4.34
N MET A 69 9.97 3.24 5.29
CA MET A 69 10.33 3.24 6.71
C MET A 69 10.63 1.82 7.25
N LEU A 70 9.84 0.81 6.87
CA LEU A 70 10.08 -0.57 7.31
C LEU A 70 11.38 -1.14 6.73
N THR A 71 11.71 -0.77 5.49
CA THR A 71 12.95 -1.20 4.83
C THR A 71 14.17 -0.58 5.49
N GLU A 72 14.12 0.73 5.80
CA GLU A 72 15.19 1.43 6.53
C GLU A 72 15.43 0.87 7.94
N ARG A 73 14.38 0.42 8.62
CA ARG A 73 14.49 -0.23 9.94
C ARG A 73 15.09 -1.63 9.87
N GLY A 74 14.81 -2.39 8.80
CA GLY A 74 15.32 -3.75 8.63
C GLY A 74 16.78 -3.83 8.20
N ILE A 75 17.37 -2.72 7.76
CA ILE A 75 18.81 -2.60 7.44
C ILE A 75 19.66 -2.37 8.72
N ARG A 76 19.02 -2.00 9.84
CA ARG A 76 19.68 -1.69 11.11
C ARG A 76 19.86 -2.90 12.02
#